data_AF-A0A2P2LLA7-F1
#
_entry.id   AF-A0A2P2LLA7-F1
#
_cell.length_a   1.000
_cell.length_b   1.000
_cell.length_c   1.000
_cell.angle_alpha   90.00
_cell.angle_beta   90.00
_cell.angle_gamma   90.00
#
_symmetry.space_group_name_H-M   'P 1'
#
loop_
_entity.id
_entity.type
_entity.pdbx_description
1 polymer ?
#
loop_
_entity_poly.entity_id
_entity_poly.type
_entity_poly.pdbx_seq_one_letter_code
_entity_poly.pdbx_strand_id
1 'polypeptide(L)'
;MARTHRFATETVDLPAQEGERVTISSAAPTNLYRNVGPLRFSPKAPNKYPGEPMCLTNHKNGRISPLLRAPTKDGKLSLLNPSVFIPLLAILATGDAASGIIDPSLPQFLSVAAITSLGVGATLNILVLPRLSQVNYNPFPC
;
A
#
# COMPACT_ATOMS: atom_id res chain seq x y z
N MET A 1 -0.91 -20.61 -15.65
CA MET A 1 -1.75 -19.54 -16.23
C MET A 1 -0.85 -18.37 -16.60
N ALA A 2 -0.86 -17.94 -17.87
CA ALA A 2 -0.06 -16.79 -18.31
C ALA A 2 -0.68 -15.48 -17.80
N ARG A 3 0.15 -14.51 -17.41
CA ARG A 3 -0.28 -13.17 -16.98
C ARG A 3 0.46 -12.11 -17.79
N THR A 4 -0.28 -11.09 -18.22
CA THR A 4 0.30 -9.93 -18.90
C THR A 4 0.52 -8.81 -17.89
N HIS A 5 1.75 -8.31 -17.79
CA HIS A 5 2.08 -7.17 -16.95
C HIS A 5 2.26 -5.91 -17.80
N ARG A 6 1.63 -4.81 -17.37
CA ARG A 6 1.84 -3.48 -17.94
C ARG A 6 2.67 -2.66 -16.96
N PHE A 7 3.65 -1.93 -17.48
CA PHE A 7 4.56 -1.12 -16.69
C PHE A 7 4.91 0.17 -17.43
N ALA A 8 5.41 1.15 -16.68
CA ALA A 8 5.91 2.41 -17.19
C ALA A 8 7.35 2.64 -16.70
N THR A 9 8.08 3.51 -17.38
CA THR A 9 9.34 4.08 -16.88
C THR A 9 9.06 5.35 -16.10
N GLU A 10 10.00 5.74 -15.23
CA GLU A 10 9.92 7.01 -14.51
C GLU A 10 10.01 8.22 -15.44
N THR A 11 10.82 8.11 -16.50
CA THR A 11 11.02 9.17 -17.50
C THR A 11 10.23 8.90 -18.78
N VAL A 12 9.93 9.97 -19.51
CA VAL A 12 9.31 9.92 -20.86
C VAL A 12 10.27 9.32 -21.89
N ASP A 13 11.58 9.40 -21.66
CA ASP A 13 12.58 8.85 -22.56
C ASP A 13 12.42 7.33 -22.75
N LEU A 14 12.58 6.88 -23.99
CA LEU A 14 12.56 5.46 -24.30
C LEU A 14 13.75 4.75 -23.63
N PRO A 15 13.50 3.67 -22.86
CA PRO A 15 14.58 2.97 -22.16
C PRO A 15 15.50 2.16 -23.09
N ALA A 16 15.06 1.90 -24.32
CA ALA A 16 15.83 1.22 -25.37
C ALA A 16 15.30 1.57 -26.76
N GLN A 17 16.16 1.40 -27.77
CA GLN A 17 15.83 1.56 -29.19
C GLN A 17 15.63 0.20 -29.87
N GLU A 18 15.07 0.23 -31.08
CA GLU A 18 14.97 -0.97 -31.92
C GLU A 18 16.34 -1.61 -32.16
N GLY A 19 16.41 -2.94 -32.09
CA GLY A 19 17.64 -3.71 -32.24
C GLY A 19 18.52 -3.75 -30.98
N GLU A 20 18.19 -3.00 -29.92
CA GLU A 20 18.93 -3.05 -28.66
C GLU A 20 18.48 -4.23 -27.79
N ARG A 21 19.46 -4.89 -27.17
CA ARG A 21 19.18 -5.99 -26.23
C ARG A 21 18.82 -5.43 -24.86
N VAL A 22 17.69 -5.87 -24.33
CA VAL A 22 17.22 -5.55 -22.98
C VAL A 22 16.96 -6.79 -22.14
N THR A 23 17.13 -6.67 -20.83
CA THR A 23 16.68 -7.67 -19.86
C THR A 23 15.70 -7.03 -18.90
N ILE A 24 14.57 -7.69 -18.68
CA ILE A 24 13.59 -7.30 -17.67
C ILE A 24 13.76 -8.23 -16.47
N SER A 25 13.97 -7.65 -15.30
CA SER A 25 13.99 -8.41 -14.04
C SER A 25 12.59 -8.40 -13.44
N SER A 26 12.10 -9.57 -13.07
CA SER A 26 10.78 -9.74 -12.46
C SER A 26 10.89 -10.18 -11.01
N ALA A 27 9.90 -9.78 -10.21
CA ALA A 27 9.79 -10.16 -8.81
C ALA A 27 9.68 -11.68 -8.65
N ALA A 28 10.39 -12.20 -7.65
CA ALA A 28 10.44 -13.64 -7.38
C ALA A 28 9.04 -14.22 -7.04
N PRO A 29 8.82 -15.52 -7.35
CA PRO A 29 7.58 -16.19 -6.99
C PRO A 29 7.44 -16.35 -5.48
N THR A 30 6.20 -16.34 -4.97
CA THR A 30 5.91 -16.43 -3.52
C THR A 30 6.40 -17.73 -2.87
N ASN A 31 6.48 -18.81 -3.64
CA ASN A 31 6.82 -20.14 -3.12
C ASN A 31 8.34 -20.38 -3.06
N LEU A 32 9.16 -19.38 -3.39
CA LEU A 32 10.60 -19.51 -3.44
C LEU A 32 11.20 -18.89 -2.18
N TYR A 33 12.05 -19.66 -1.51
CA TYR A 33 12.71 -19.27 -0.27
C TYR A 33 14.17 -19.65 -0.33
N ARG A 34 15.01 -18.78 0.22
CA ARG A 34 16.42 -19.08 0.48
C ARG A 34 16.56 -19.50 1.93
N ASN A 35 17.00 -20.74 2.15
CA ASN A 35 17.28 -21.25 3.48
C ASN A 35 18.71 -20.88 3.88
N VAL A 36 18.89 -20.34 5.08
CA VAL A 36 20.18 -20.08 5.70
C VAL A 36 20.13 -20.64 7.12
N GLY A 37 20.54 -21.90 7.28
CA GLY A 37 20.34 -22.65 8.52
C GLY A 37 18.84 -22.82 8.84
N PRO A 38 18.39 -22.51 10.08
CA PRO A 38 16.98 -22.60 10.46
C PRO A 38 16.12 -21.44 9.92
N LEU A 39 16.74 -20.39 9.37
CA LEU A 39 16.06 -19.19 8.89
C LEU A 39 15.67 -19.33 7.42
N ARG A 40 14.48 -18.84 7.09
CA ARG A 40 13.95 -18.78 5.71
C ARG A 40 13.76 -17.34 5.29
N PHE A 41 14.39 -16.96 4.17
CA PHE A 41 14.28 -15.62 3.60
C PHE A 41 13.53 -15.68 2.28
N SER A 42 12.51 -14.84 2.12
CA SER A 42 11.86 -14.66 0.83
C SER A 42 12.70 -13.69 -0.02
N PRO A 43 13.08 -14.04 -1.25
CA PRO A 43 13.74 -13.11 -2.17
C PRO A 43 12.75 -12.16 -2.85
N LYS A 44 11.46 -12.24 -2.55
CA LYS A 44 10.43 -11.40 -3.15
C LYS A 44 10.52 -9.97 -2.61
N ALA A 45 10.62 -9.01 -3.53
CA ALA A 45 10.62 -7.60 -3.18
C ALA A 45 9.31 -7.18 -2.46
N PRO A 46 9.40 -6.34 -1.41
CA PRO A 46 8.21 -5.82 -0.72
C PRO A 46 7.25 -5.11 -1.68
N ASN A 47 5.95 -5.23 -1.43
CA ASN A 47 4.89 -4.56 -2.20
C ASN A 47 4.81 -4.89 -3.71
N LYS A 48 5.59 -5.88 -4.19
CA LYS A 48 5.55 -6.37 -5.57
C LYS A 48 4.78 -7.68 -5.67
N TYR A 49 4.03 -7.85 -6.74
CA TYR A 49 3.37 -9.12 -7.04
C TYR A 49 4.36 -10.10 -7.67
N PRO A 50 4.20 -11.41 -7.46
CA PRO A 50 5.00 -12.43 -8.14
C PRO A 50 5.00 -12.22 -9.66
N GLY A 51 6.19 -12.21 -10.27
CA GLY A 51 6.35 -12.00 -11.72
C GLY A 51 6.23 -10.55 -12.18
N GLU A 52 5.92 -9.61 -11.28
CA GLU A 52 5.83 -8.19 -11.63
C GLU A 52 7.20 -7.65 -12.09
N PRO A 53 7.26 -6.95 -13.24
CA PRO A 53 8.50 -6.35 -13.72
C PRO A 53 8.97 -5.24 -12.78
N MET A 54 10.27 -5.27 -12.45
CA MET A 54 10.89 -4.37 -11.47
C MET A 54 11.85 -3.38 -12.13
N CYS A 55 12.65 -3.82 -13.08
CA CYS A 55 13.60 -2.97 -13.80
C CYS A 55 13.86 -3.50 -15.21
N LEU A 56 14.31 -2.61 -16.09
CA LEU A 56 14.80 -2.89 -17.43
C LEU A 56 16.27 -2.52 -17.49
N THR A 57 17.12 -3.46 -17.88
CA THR A 57 18.56 -3.24 -18.13
C THR A 57 18.80 -3.23 -19.63
N ASN A 58 19.32 -2.12 -20.14
CA ASN A 58 19.78 -2.00 -21.53
C ASN A 58 21.26 -2.38 -21.62
N HIS A 59 21.57 -3.39 -22.44
CA HIS A 59 22.92 -3.95 -22.51
C HIS A 59 23.87 -3.16 -23.42
N LYS A 60 23.37 -2.23 -24.23
CA LYS A 60 24.20 -1.39 -25.09
C LYS A 60 24.86 -0.25 -24.32
N ASN A 61 24.11 0.40 -23.44
CA ASN A 61 24.58 1.54 -22.65
C ASN A 61 24.74 1.22 -21.14
N GLY A 62 24.36 0.02 -20.71
CA GLY A 62 24.39 -0.39 -19.30
C GLY A 62 23.33 0.30 -18.42
N ARG A 63 22.39 1.04 -19.00
CA ARG A 63 21.38 1.81 -18.25
C ARG A 63 20.39 0.84 -17.59
N ILE A 64 20.15 1.05 -16.30
CA ILE A 64 19.12 0.37 -15.53
C ILE A 64 17.98 1.37 -15.30
N SER A 65 16.79 1.02 -15.80
CA SER A 65 15.58 1.84 -15.69
C SER A 65 14.58 1.14 -14.77
N PRO A 66 14.22 1.73 -13.61
CA PRO A 66 13.17 1.21 -12.74
C PRO A 66 11.82 1.17 -13.46
N LEU A 67 11.04 0.12 -13.21
CA LEU A 67 9.71 -0.08 -13.79
C LEU A 67 8.62 0.15 -12.75
N LEU A 68 7.73 1.08 -13.10
CA LEU A 68 6.59 1.49 -12.30
C LEU A 68 5.37 0.68 -12.71
N ARG A 69 4.53 0.35 -11.72
CA ARG A 69 3.25 -0.31 -11.97
C ARG A 69 2.33 0.67 -12.69
N ALA A 70 1.73 0.24 -13.79
CA ALA A 70 0.73 1.05 -14.46
C ALA A 70 -0.42 1.37 -13.49
N PRO A 71 -0.94 2.61 -13.48
CA PRO A 71 -2.10 2.96 -12.67
C PRO A 71 -3.24 1.98 -12.93
N THR A 72 -3.79 1.40 -11.87
CA THR A 72 -4.99 0.58 -11.99
C THR A 72 -6.15 1.49 -12.39
N LYS A 73 -6.77 1.22 -13.54
CA LYS A 73 -7.96 1.95 -14.02
C LYS A 73 -9.13 1.87 -13.02
N ASP A 74 -9.06 0.93 -12.08
CA ASP A 74 -10.00 0.75 -11.00
C ASP A 74 -9.73 1.77 -9.88
N GLY A 75 -10.14 3.01 -10.11
CA GLY A 75 -10.43 3.98 -9.05
C GLY A 75 -11.66 3.53 -8.26
N LYS A 76 -11.62 2.33 -7.67
CA LYS A 76 -12.71 1.83 -6.84
C LYS A 76 -12.78 2.78 -5.65
N LEU A 77 -13.85 3.57 -5.57
CA LEU A 77 -14.19 4.38 -4.41
C LEU A 77 -14.23 3.43 -3.21
N SER A 78 -13.18 3.45 -2.41
CA SER A 78 -13.16 2.73 -1.14
C SER A 78 -14.11 3.47 -0.21
N LEU A 79 -15.06 2.77 0.41
CA LEU A 79 -15.94 3.34 1.44
C LEU A 79 -15.15 3.87 2.65
N LEU A 80 -13.88 3.48 2.78
CA LEU A 80 -12.95 3.97 3.80
C LEU A 80 -12.12 5.18 3.32
N ASN A 81 -12.30 5.65 2.08
CA ASN A 81 -11.68 6.88 1.63
C ASN A 81 -12.37 8.06 2.35
N PRO A 82 -11.64 8.94 3.06
CA PRO A 82 -12.26 10.05 3.79
C PRO A 82 -13.16 10.94 2.91
N SER A 83 -12.88 11.07 1.61
CA SER A 83 -13.74 11.83 0.69
C SER A 83 -15.12 11.21 0.45
N VAL A 84 -15.30 9.92 0.74
CA VAL A 84 -16.57 9.18 0.61
C VAL A 84 -17.18 8.88 1.99
N PHE A 85 -16.33 8.53 2.96
CA PHE A 85 -16.73 8.17 4.31
C PHE A 85 -17.28 9.36 5.09
N ILE A 86 -16.64 10.53 4.99
CA ILE A 86 -17.05 11.73 5.75
C ILE A 86 -18.45 12.21 5.31
N PRO A 87 -18.77 12.36 4.01
CA PRO A 87 -20.13 12.70 3.59
C PRO A 87 -21.16 11.65 3.99
N LEU A 88 -20.82 10.36 3.92
CA LEU A 88 -21.73 9.28 4.30
C LEU A 88 -22.06 9.31 5.79
N LEU A 89 -21.07 9.52 6.67
CA LEU A 89 -21.29 9.70 8.10
C LEU A 89 -22.10 10.96 8.40
N ALA A 90 -21.85 12.06 7.67
CA ALA A 90 -22.62 13.29 7.86
C ALA A 90 -24.11 13.07 7.54
N ILE A 91 -24.42 12.42 6.40
CA ILE A 91 -25.80 12.07 6.03
C ILE A 91 -26.43 11.16 7.09
N LEU A 92 -25.72 10.12 7.54
CA LEU A 92 -26.22 9.17 8.52
C LEU A 92 -26.47 9.81 9.90
N ALA A 93 -25.58 10.70 10.34
CA ALA A 93 -25.73 11.44 11.60
C ALA A 93 -26.86 12.49 11.53
N THR A 94 -27.06 13.13 10.37
CA THR A 94 -28.18 14.07 10.18
C THR A 94 -29.53 13.37 10.04
N GLY A 95 -29.55 12.09 9.66
CA GLY A 95 -30.78 11.30 9.55
C GLY A 95 -31.47 11.02 10.88
N ASP A 96 -30.72 10.95 11.98
CA ASP A 96 -31.27 10.71 13.33
C ASP A 96 -31.83 11.99 13.98
N ALA A 97 -31.31 13.17 13.58
CA ALA A 97 -31.77 14.46 14.10
C ALA A 97 -33.13 14.92 13.54
N ALA A 98 -33.61 14.33 12.44
CA ALA A 98 -34.90 14.70 11.84
C ALA A 98 -36.12 14.06 12.54
N SER A 99 -35.92 13.07 13.42
CA SER A 99 -37.01 12.46 14.20
C SER A 99 -37.33 13.22 15.49
N GLY A 100 -36.52 14.24 15.86
CA GLY A 100 -36.66 15.04 17.07
C GLY A 100 -37.37 16.38 16.90
N ILE A 101 -37.93 16.67 15.72
CA ILE A 101 -38.87 17.79 15.50
C ILE A 101 -40.25 17.19 15.75
N ILE A 102 -40.78 17.14 16.98
CA ILE A 102 -41.49 18.24 17.65
C ILE A 102 -41.49 17.97 19.18
N ASP A 103 -40.58 18.62 19.94
CA ASP A 103 -40.81 19.24 21.26
C ASP A 103 -39.53 20.04 21.65
N PRO A 104 -39.54 21.39 21.67
CA PRO A 104 -38.34 22.21 21.80
C PRO A 104 -37.93 22.52 23.25
N SER A 105 -38.27 21.68 24.23
CA SER A 105 -38.07 21.99 25.66
C SER A 105 -36.90 21.29 26.36
N LEU A 106 -36.07 20.48 25.70
CA LEU A 106 -34.97 19.77 26.36
C LEU A 106 -33.59 20.45 26.15
N PRO A 107 -33.01 21.12 27.17
CA PRO A 107 -31.78 21.90 27.03
C PRO A 107 -30.51 21.03 27.11
N GLN A 108 -29.58 21.28 26.18
CA GLN A 108 -28.11 21.24 26.34
C GLN A 108 -27.49 20.23 27.33
N PHE A 109 -27.66 18.92 27.16
CA PHE A 109 -26.89 17.93 27.96
C PHE A 109 -26.30 16.73 27.20
N LEU A 110 -26.18 16.77 25.86
CA LEU A 110 -25.53 15.70 25.08
C LEU A 110 -24.25 16.12 24.35
N SER A 111 -23.62 17.22 24.75
CA SER A 111 -22.34 17.66 24.16
C SER A 111 -21.11 17.35 25.02
N VAL A 112 -21.27 16.66 26.16
CA VAL A 112 -20.18 16.34 27.09
C VAL A 112 -20.27 14.88 27.54
N ALA A 113 -20.16 13.91 26.61
CA ALA A 113 -20.11 12.49 26.98
C ALA A 113 -19.31 11.60 26.00
N ALA A 114 -18.45 12.17 25.15
CA ALA A 114 -17.64 11.40 24.19
C ALA A 114 -16.12 11.59 24.35
N ILE A 115 -15.65 12.02 25.54
CA ILE A 115 -14.21 12.19 25.82
C ILE A 115 -13.87 11.65 27.20
N THR A 116 -14.07 10.35 27.49
CA THR A 116 -13.58 9.75 28.75
C THR A 116 -13.14 8.27 28.68
N SER A 117 -12.86 7.67 27.51
CA SER A 117 -12.35 6.28 27.45
C SER A 117 -10.92 6.12 26.90
N LEU A 118 -10.07 7.14 27.09
CA LEU A 118 -8.63 7.02 26.87
C LEU A 118 -7.89 7.10 28.20
N GLY A 119 -7.92 5.99 28.94
CA GLY A 119 -7.18 5.87 30.18
C GLY A 119 -7.21 4.44 30.70
N VAL A 120 -6.01 3.85 30.79
CA VAL A 120 -5.67 2.58 31.47
C VAL A 120 -5.77 1.31 30.62
N GLY A 121 -4.65 0.96 30.01
CA GLY A 121 -4.40 -0.35 29.40
C GLY A 121 -2.97 -0.54 28.90
N ALA A 122 -1.99 0.10 29.56
CA ALA A 122 -0.57 -0.13 29.29
C ALA A 122 -0.14 -1.43 30.00
N THR A 123 -0.25 -2.57 29.31
CA THR A 123 0.47 -3.79 29.67
C THR A 123 1.57 -4.05 28.66
N LEU A 124 2.79 -3.93 29.16
CA LEU A 124 4.06 -4.08 28.49
C LEU A 124 4.24 -5.53 28.01
N ASN A 125 4.04 -5.80 26.72
CA ASN A 125 4.73 -6.90 26.04
C ASN A 125 5.92 -6.34 25.27
N ILE A 126 6.94 -5.91 26.02
CA ILE A 126 8.30 -5.76 25.50
C ILE A 126 8.90 -7.18 25.47
N LEU A 127 8.39 -8.00 24.56
CA LEU A 127 9.24 -9.00 23.94
C LEU A 127 10.01 -8.23 22.88
N VAL A 128 11.30 -8.03 23.14
CA VAL A 128 12.24 -7.38 22.22
C VAL A 128 12.25 -8.17 20.91
N LEU A 129 11.34 -7.83 19.99
CA LEU A 129 11.56 -8.10 18.58
C LEU A 129 12.68 -7.13 18.16
N PRO A 130 13.86 -7.62 17.77
CA PRO A 130 14.83 -6.74 17.14
C PRO A 130 14.15 -6.12 15.92
N ARG A 131 14.09 -4.78 15.91
CA ARG A 131 13.63 -3.95 14.80
C ARG A 131 14.55 -4.14 13.59
N LEU A 132 14.41 -5.28 12.91
CA LEU A 132 15.03 -5.53 11.61
C LEU A 132 14.12 -5.15 10.43
N SER A 133 12.97 -4.53 10.69
CA SER A 133 12.06 -4.05 9.66
C SER A 133 12.01 -2.52 9.64
N GLN A 134 13.08 -1.87 9.17
CA GLN A 134 13.03 -0.53 8.53
C GLN A 134 14.41 0.03 8.16
N VAL A 135 15.38 -0.82 7.83
CA VAL A 135 16.33 -0.34 6.82
C VAL A 135 15.56 -0.41 5.52
N ASN A 136 15.13 0.73 4.98
CA ASN A 136 14.69 0.86 3.59
C ASN A 136 15.90 0.68 2.68
N TYR A 137 16.56 -0.47 2.83
CA TYR A 137 17.48 -0.98 1.86
C TYR A 137 16.56 -1.50 0.76
N ASN A 138 16.66 -0.93 -0.43
CA ASN A 138 16.25 -1.65 -1.62
C ASN A 138 17.46 -2.52 -1.98
N PRO A 139 17.59 -3.77 -1.47
CA PRO A 139 18.75 -4.63 -1.74
C PRO A 139 18.84 -5.02 -3.21
N PHE A 140 17.81 -4.68 -3.97
CA PHE A 140 17.72 -4.89 -5.38
C PHE A 140 17.89 -3.49 -6.02
N PRO A 141 18.85 -3.31 -6.96
CA PRO A 141 18.96 -2.09 -7.79
C PRO A 141 17.76 -1.92 -8.76
N CYS A 142 16.67 -2.64 -8.45
CA CYS A 142 15.38 -2.84 -9.08
C CYS A 142 14.39 -3.07 -7.92
#